data_AF-A0A6P7FNW1-F1
#
_entry.id   AF-A0A6P7FNW1-F1
#
_cell.length_a   1.000
_cell.length_b   1.000
_cell.length_c   1.000
_cell.angle_alpha   90.00
_cell.angle_beta   90.00
_cell.angle_gamma   90.00
#
_symmetry.space_group_name_H-M   'P 1'
#
loop_
_entity.id
_entity.type
_entity.pdbx_description
1 polymer ?
#
loop_
_entity_poly.entity_id
_entity_poly.type
_entity_poly.pdbx_seq_one_letter_code
_entity_poly.pdbx_strand_id
1 'polypeptide(L)'
;MSHIEFKALQLQEEAQRRVKSAGFLQSLFLRSTSKSEESIEYYKRAGNLFKMVKKWKQAGSAFMDAANLCYKAKNFTEAALEYIEAANCFKNCDTEMAIKAYKEAVKLYRNNGKYSAVAKNYEAMSELLQEDYNNQGAEKYLEQAAYFYQLDKRYWASNKCLEQIAEAAALSSDYVKVSNFTTYLTQWRT
;
A
#
# COMPACT_ATOMS: atom_id res chain seq x y z
N MET A 1 0.57 8.53 28.62
CA MET A 1 1.55 8.62 27.51
C MET A 1 2.74 7.76 27.88
N SER A 2 3.03 6.71 27.12
CA SER A 2 4.17 5.83 27.45
C SER A 2 5.48 6.52 27.09
N HIS A 3 6.59 6.17 27.77
CA HIS A 3 7.91 6.71 27.42
C HIS A 3 8.28 6.47 25.94
N ILE A 4 7.81 5.35 25.39
CA ILE A 4 8.00 4.97 23.98
C ILE A 4 7.20 5.91 23.04
N GLU A 5 5.95 6.21 23.40
CA GLU A 5 5.09 7.14 22.65
C GLU A 5 5.64 8.57 22.66
N PHE A 6 6.14 9.04 23.80
CA PHE A 6 6.79 10.34 23.90
C PHE A 6 8.03 10.42 23.01
N LYS A 7 8.88 9.39 23.03
CA LYS A 7 10.06 9.31 22.15
C LYS A 7 9.67 9.29 20.67
N ALA A 8 8.61 8.58 20.30
CA ALA A 8 8.11 8.54 18.92
C ALA A 8 7.67 9.93 18.43
N LEU A 9 6.96 10.69 19.27
CA LEU A 9 6.53 12.05 18.94
C LEU A 9 7.70 13.02 18.83
N GLN A 10 8.69 12.92 19.72
CA GLN A 10 9.91 13.72 19.60
C GLN A 10 10.62 13.49 18.27
N LEU A 11 10.80 12.22 17.87
CA LEU A 11 11.43 11.89 16.58
C LEU A 11 10.62 12.43 15.40
N GLN A 12 9.29 12.39 15.48
CA GLN A 12 8.42 12.94 14.44
C GLN A 12 8.53 14.47 14.35
N GLU A 13 8.57 15.17 15.48
CA GLU A 13 8.79 16.61 15.52
C GLU A 13 10.16 17.01 14.97
N GLU A 14 11.22 16.28 15.34
CA GLU A 14 12.58 16.51 14.83
C GLU A 14 12.63 16.33 13.31
N ALA A 15 11.98 15.29 12.78
CA ALA A 15 11.86 15.06 11.34
C ALA A 15 11.12 16.22 10.65
N GLN A 16 9.99 16.68 11.21
CA GLN A 16 9.23 17.81 10.66
C GLN A 16 10.02 19.12 10.66
N ARG A 17 10.75 19.43 11.75
CA ARG A 17 11.58 20.64 11.84
C ARG A 17 12.69 20.62 10.79
N ARG A 18 13.29 19.46 10.53
CA ARG A 18 14.33 19.29 9.51
C ARG A 18 13.80 19.47 8.09
N VAL A 19 12.61 18.97 7.80
CA VAL A 19 11.94 19.18 6.50
C VAL A 19 11.57 20.67 6.30
N LYS A 20 11.04 21.35 7.33
CA LYS A 20 10.66 22.77 7.25
C LYS A 20 11.86 23.72 7.17
N SER A 21 12.91 23.46 7.94
CA SER A 21 14.15 24.27 7.90
C SER A 21 14.90 24.16 6.57
N ALA A 22 14.67 23.08 5.81
CA ALA A 22 15.13 23.00 4.43
C ALA A 22 14.46 24.08 3.57
N GLY A 23 13.13 24.22 3.61
CA GLY A 23 12.37 25.13 2.74
C GLY A 23 12.64 26.65 2.91
N PHE A 24 13.03 27.11 4.09
CA PHE A 24 13.32 28.54 4.34
C PHE A 24 14.77 28.94 4.00
N LEU A 25 15.72 28.00 4.07
CA LEU A 25 17.14 28.24 3.75
C LEU A 25 17.56 27.72 2.36
N GLN A 26 16.65 27.09 1.61
CA GLN A 26 16.95 26.46 0.32
C GLN A 26 17.18 27.44 -0.84
N SER A 27 16.87 28.73 -0.68
CA SER A 27 17.09 29.75 -1.71
C SER A 27 18.56 30.13 -1.90
N LEU A 28 19.48 29.66 -1.04
CA LEU A 28 20.89 30.10 -1.10
C LEU A 28 21.96 29.01 -1.16
N PHE A 29 21.74 27.74 -0.79
CA PHE A 29 22.82 26.74 -0.79
C PHE A 29 22.39 25.33 -1.19
N LEU A 30 22.99 24.87 -2.29
CA LEU A 30 22.79 23.64 -3.06
C LEU A 30 23.23 22.36 -2.31
N ARG A 31 22.64 22.03 -1.14
CA ARG A 31 22.98 20.81 -0.34
C ARG A 31 21.74 20.17 0.32
N SER A 32 20.75 19.77 -0.47
CA SER A 32 19.40 19.38 0.00
C SER A 32 19.11 17.89 0.10
N THR A 33 19.95 17.00 -0.45
CA THR A 33 19.65 15.56 -0.51
C THR A 33 19.84 14.84 0.83
N SER A 34 20.94 15.09 1.54
CA SER A 34 21.27 14.35 2.78
C SER A 34 20.30 14.62 3.95
N LYS A 35 19.71 15.83 4.03
CA LYS A 35 18.75 16.16 5.10
C LYS A 35 17.40 15.46 4.93
N SER A 36 17.01 15.14 3.68
CA SER A 36 15.78 14.42 3.39
C SER A 36 15.88 12.96 3.81
N GLU A 37 17.02 12.31 3.54
CA GLU A 37 17.28 10.91 3.90
C GLU A 37 17.30 10.69 5.41
N GLU A 38 17.99 11.55 6.16
CA GLU A 38 17.94 11.48 7.63
C GLU A 38 16.51 11.64 8.14
N SER A 39 15.74 12.60 7.60
CA SER A 39 14.35 12.84 8.01
C SER A 39 13.45 11.63 7.75
N ILE A 40 13.64 10.93 6.63
CA ILE A 40 12.94 9.67 6.32
C ILE A 40 13.23 8.63 7.41
N GLU A 41 14.48 8.48 7.82
CA GLU A 41 14.86 7.52 8.85
C GLU A 41 14.22 7.86 10.23
N TYR A 42 14.18 9.15 10.59
CA TYR A 42 13.48 9.59 11.81
C TYR A 42 11.99 9.21 11.79
N TYR A 43 11.29 9.44 10.67
CA TYR A 43 9.89 9.03 10.52
C TYR A 43 9.71 7.50 10.59
N LYS A 44 10.58 6.73 9.94
CA LYS A 44 10.53 5.25 9.98
C LYS A 44 10.75 4.73 11.41
N ARG A 45 11.71 5.31 12.14
CA ARG A 45 11.93 4.99 13.56
C ARG A 45 10.72 5.35 14.43
N ALA A 46 10.15 6.53 14.24
CA ALA A 46 8.93 6.95 14.94
C ALA A 46 7.75 6.00 14.66
N GLY A 47 7.52 5.65 13.38
CA GLY A 47 6.48 4.70 12.96
C GLY A 47 6.63 3.34 13.63
N ASN A 48 7.85 2.80 13.70
CA ASN A 48 8.13 1.55 14.39
C ASN A 48 7.85 1.61 15.90
N LEU A 49 8.19 2.73 16.56
CA LEU A 49 7.86 2.92 17.98
C LEU A 49 6.34 3.02 18.19
N PHE A 50 5.61 3.71 17.31
CA PHE A 50 4.15 3.76 17.35
C PHE A 50 3.50 2.38 17.16
N LYS A 51 4.08 1.52 16.31
CA LYS A 51 3.65 0.11 16.19
C LYS A 51 3.80 -0.66 17.51
N MET A 52 4.91 -0.46 18.23
CA MET A 52 5.14 -1.13 19.52
C MET A 52 4.08 -0.78 20.58
N VAL A 53 3.60 0.46 20.57
CA VAL A 53 2.54 0.92 21.48
C VAL A 53 1.13 0.76 20.90
N LYS A 54 0.99 0.02 19.78
CA LYS A 54 -0.28 -0.26 19.07
C LYS A 54 -1.03 0.99 18.62
N LYS A 55 -0.33 2.10 18.39
CA LYS A 55 -0.89 3.35 17.87
C LYS A 55 -0.90 3.33 16.35
N TRP A 56 -1.72 2.46 15.77
CA TRP A 56 -1.77 2.18 14.33
C TRP A 56 -1.97 3.42 13.44
N LYS A 57 -2.87 4.32 13.84
CA LYS A 57 -3.14 5.56 13.09
C LYS A 57 -1.93 6.50 13.01
N GLN A 58 -1.21 6.66 14.13
CA GLN A 58 -0.01 7.50 14.20
C GLN A 58 1.16 6.86 13.46
N ALA A 59 1.32 5.53 13.59
CA ALA A 59 2.31 4.76 12.84
C ALA A 59 2.11 4.93 11.33
N GLY A 60 0.89 4.69 10.84
CA GLY A 60 0.56 4.83 9.41
C GLY A 60 0.82 6.25 8.89
N SER A 61 0.48 7.28 9.67
CA SER A 61 0.78 8.68 9.29
C SER A 61 2.27 8.94 9.18
N ALA A 62 3.09 8.44 10.12
CA ALA A 62 4.54 8.61 10.07
C ALA A 62 5.16 7.91 8.85
N PHE A 63 4.68 6.71 8.49
CA PHE A 63 5.12 6.01 7.28
C PHE A 63 4.65 6.70 6.00
N MET A 64 3.45 7.30 5.97
CA MET A 64 3.01 8.13 4.84
C MET A 64 3.91 9.35 4.65
N ASP A 65 4.29 10.03 5.73
CA ASP A 65 5.22 11.16 5.69
C ASP A 65 6.59 10.72 5.15
N ALA A 66 7.11 9.58 5.62
CA ALA A 66 8.35 8.98 5.10
C ALA A 66 8.24 8.65 3.60
N ALA A 67 7.16 7.98 3.18
CA ALA A 67 6.93 7.60 1.79
C ALA A 67 6.86 8.82 0.85
N ASN A 68 6.18 9.88 1.27
CA ASN A 68 6.10 11.14 0.54
C ASN A 68 7.47 11.79 0.36
N LEU A 69 8.34 11.72 1.37
CA LEU A 69 9.71 12.23 1.26
C LEU A 69 10.57 11.35 0.33
N CYS A 70 10.47 10.02 0.43
CA CYS A 70 11.13 9.11 -0.51
C CYS A 70 10.70 9.38 -1.97
N TYR A 71 9.42 9.66 -2.19
CA TYR A 71 8.89 10.01 -3.52
C TYR A 71 9.50 11.32 -4.03
N LYS A 72 9.58 12.37 -3.19
CA LYS A 72 10.23 13.63 -3.54
C LYS A 72 11.73 13.47 -3.82
N ALA A 73 12.39 12.56 -3.11
CA ALA A 73 13.78 12.17 -3.34
C ALA A 73 13.97 11.31 -4.60
N LYS A 74 12.90 11.03 -5.37
CA LYS A 74 12.88 10.15 -6.56
C LYS A 74 13.29 8.70 -6.28
N ASN A 75 13.25 8.27 -5.02
CA ASN A 75 13.45 6.87 -4.64
C ASN A 75 12.09 6.14 -4.63
N PHE A 76 11.59 5.82 -5.82
CA PHE A 76 10.26 5.23 -5.99
C PHE A 76 10.13 3.83 -5.39
N THR A 77 11.21 3.05 -5.42
CA THR A 77 11.23 1.70 -4.86
C THR A 77 11.06 1.71 -3.35
N GLU A 78 11.75 2.61 -2.66
CA GLU A 78 11.62 2.74 -1.20
C GLU A 78 10.29 3.39 -0.83
N ALA A 79 9.87 4.43 -1.57
CA ALA A 79 8.55 5.06 -1.35
C ALA A 79 7.41 4.03 -1.40
N ALA A 80 7.43 3.11 -2.36
CA ALA A 80 6.42 2.07 -2.49
C ALA A 80 6.40 1.09 -1.29
N LEU A 81 7.57 0.75 -0.74
CA LEU A 81 7.68 -0.09 0.45
C LEU A 81 7.11 0.63 1.68
N GLU A 82 7.42 1.91 1.86
CA GLU A 82 6.89 2.70 2.98
C GLU A 82 5.37 2.90 2.87
N TYR A 83 4.83 3.07 1.66
CA TYR A 83 3.37 3.12 1.45
C TYR A 83 2.69 1.79 1.82
N ILE A 84 3.30 0.65 1.51
CA ILE A 84 2.79 -0.67 1.95
C ILE A 84 2.82 -0.75 3.47
N GLU A 85 3.90 -0.30 4.12
CA GLU A 85 4.01 -0.37 5.57
C GLU A 85 3.01 0.55 6.28
N ALA A 86 2.75 1.73 5.70
CA ALA A 86 1.66 2.59 6.13
C ALA A 86 0.30 1.89 6.00
N ALA A 87 0.02 1.25 4.86
CA ALA A 87 -1.21 0.51 4.63
C ALA A 87 -1.39 -0.66 5.61
N ASN A 88 -0.32 -1.40 5.91
CA ASN A 88 -0.28 -2.47 6.91
C ASN A 88 -0.57 -1.96 8.33
N CYS A 89 -0.26 -0.70 8.62
CA CYS A 89 -0.66 -0.07 9.88
C CYS A 89 -2.14 0.32 9.83
N PHE A 90 -2.58 0.95 8.73
CA PHE A 90 -3.95 1.45 8.59
C PHE A 90 -5.02 0.37 8.52
N LYS A 91 -4.71 -0.84 8.04
CA LYS A 91 -5.69 -1.94 7.98
C LYS A 91 -6.39 -2.23 9.31
N ASN A 92 -5.72 -1.97 10.45
CA ASN A 92 -6.28 -2.22 11.78
C ASN A 92 -7.07 -1.03 12.36
N CYS A 93 -7.16 0.10 11.65
CA CYS A 93 -7.78 1.31 12.21
C CYS A 93 -8.63 2.11 11.22
N ASP A 94 -8.30 2.10 9.93
CA ASP A 94 -8.98 2.87 8.90
C ASP A 94 -8.71 2.22 7.52
N THR A 95 -9.72 1.52 7.01
CA THR A 95 -9.66 0.82 5.73
C THR A 95 -9.57 1.79 4.54
N GLU A 96 -10.20 2.95 4.60
CA GLU A 96 -10.08 3.96 3.54
C GLU A 96 -8.66 4.49 3.40
N MET A 97 -8.00 4.81 4.53
CA MET A 97 -6.60 5.24 4.53
C MET A 97 -5.68 4.12 4.06
N ALA A 98 -5.94 2.87 4.44
CA ALA A 98 -5.17 1.72 3.96
C ALA A 98 -5.26 1.58 2.42
N ILE A 99 -6.47 1.66 1.87
CA ILE A 99 -6.70 1.60 0.41
C ILE A 99 -6.00 2.75 -0.30
N LYS A 100 -6.05 3.98 0.24
CA LYS A 100 -5.33 5.13 -0.32
C LYS A 100 -3.82 4.89 -0.37
N ALA A 101 -3.24 4.39 0.72
CA ALA A 101 -1.81 4.07 0.79
C ALA A 101 -1.41 2.96 -0.21
N TYR A 102 -2.18 1.86 -0.27
CA TYR A 102 -1.93 0.81 -1.27
C TYR A 102 -2.05 1.34 -2.71
N LYS A 103 -2.98 2.26 -3.00
CA LYS A 103 -3.14 2.83 -4.36
C LYS A 103 -1.91 3.62 -4.79
N GLU A 104 -1.31 4.38 -3.88
CA GLU A 104 -0.05 5.08 -4.16
C GLU A 104 1.10 4.08 -4.39
N ALA A 105 1.20 3.02 -3.58
CA ALA A 105 2.18 1.96 -3.81
C ALA A 105 2.01 1.27 -5.18
N VAL A 106 0.77 0.95 -5.56
CA VAL A 106 0.43 0.32 -6.85
C VAL A 106 0.84 1.19 -8.03
N LYS A 107 0.57 2.50 -7.98
CA LYS A 107 0.99 3.44 -9.04
C LYS A 107 2.50 3.37 -9.26
N LEU A 108 3.28 3.35 -8.17
CA LEU A 108 4.74 3.25 -8.25
C LEU A 108 5.21 1.90 -8.79
N TYR A 109 4.63 0.79 -8.32
CA TYR A 109 5.01 -0.54 -8.81
C TYR A 109 4.64 -0.78 -10.26
N ARG A 110 3.49 -0.25 -10.71
CA ARG A 110 3.06 -0.32 -12.10
C ARG A 110 4.03 0.41 -13.02
N ASN A 111 4.46 1.62 -12.64
CA ASN A 111 5.44 2.38 -13.40
C ASN A 111 6.81 1.70 -13.45
N ASN A 112 7.16 0.95 -12.39
CA ASN A 112 8.41 0.17 -12.32
C ASN A 112 8.30 -1.22 -12.99
N GLY A 113 7.17 -1.56 -13.62
CA GLY A 113 6.96 -2.86 -14.28
C GLY A 113 6.87 -4.06 -13.34
N LYS A 114 6.70 -3.85 -12.02
CA LYS A 114 6.62 -4.93 -11.03
C LYS A 114 5.18 -5.45 -10.90
N TYR A 115 4.66 -6.09 -11.94
CA TYR A 115 3.26 -6.54 -12.02
C TYR A 115 2.87 -7.52 -10.92
N SER A 116 3.77 -8.44 -10.52
CA SER A 116 3.55 -9.32 -9.38
C SER A 116 3.25 -8.58 -8.07
N ALA A 117 3.95 -7.47 -7.82
CA ALA A 117 3.74 -6.67 -6.62
C ALA A 117 2.44 -5.87 -6.72
N VAL A 118 2.10 -5.37 -7.91
CA VAL A 118 0.81 -4.70 -8.16
C VAL A 118 -0.35 -5.63 -7.84
N ALA A 119 -0.34 -6.86 -8.36
CA ALA A 119 -1.40 -7.84 -8.14
C ALA A 119 -1.59 -8.18 -6.66
N LYS A 120 -0.51 -8.43 -5.92
CA LYS A 120 -0.56 -8.68 -4.46
C LYS A 120 -1.17 -7.53 -3.67
N ASN A 121 -0.88 -6.28 -4.06
CA ASN A 121 -1.47 -5.12 -3.38
C ASN A 121 -2.97 -5.00 -3.69
N TYR A 122 -3.42 -5.37 -4.90
CA TYR A 122 -4.84 -5.43 -5.22
C TYR A 122 -5.57 -6.56 -4.48
N GLU A 123 -4.95 -7.73 -4.31
CA GLU A 123 -5.48 -8.78 -3.42
C GLU A 123 -5.67 -8.24 -2.00
N ALA A 124 -4.66 -7.61 -1.42
CA ALA A 124 -4.75 -7.03 -0.08
C ALA A 124 -5.86 -5.96 0.03
N MET A 125 -6.03 -5.08 -0.98
CA MET A 125 -7.16 -4.14 -1.00
C MET A 125 -8.52 -4.85 -1.06
N SER A 126 -8.61 -5.94 -1.82
CA SER A 126 -9.85 -6.71 -1.96
C SER A 126 -10.24 -7.38 -0.64
N GLU A 127 -9.27 -7.95 0.08
CA GLU A 127 -9.48 -8.58 1.39
C GLU A 127 -10.02 -7.56 2.40
N LEU A 128 -9.45 -6.35 2.44
CA LEU A 128 -9.96 -5.27 3.31
C LEU A 128 -11.40 -4.87 2.98
N LEU A 129 -11.77 -4.86 1.71
CA LEU A 129 -13.14 -4.51 1.30
C LEU A 129 -14.13 -5.64 1.57
N GLN A 130 -13.69 -6.90 1.54
CA GLN A 130 -14.50 -8.03 1.98
C GLN A 130 -14.78 -7.96 3.49
N GLU A 131 -13.78 -7.59 4.30
CA GLU A 131 -13.96 -7.34 5.74
C GLU A 131 -14.99 -6.22 6.01
N ASP A 132 -15.02 -5.19 5.17
CA ASP A 132 -15.99 -4.09 5.22
C ASP A 132 -17.35 -4.42 4.56
N TYR A 133 -17.62 -5.68 4.20
CA TYR A 133 -18.83 -6.15 3.50
C TYR A 133 -19.08 -5.49 2.13
N ASN A 134 -18.06 -4.88 1.52
CA ASN A 134 -18.13 -4.27 0.20
C ASN A 134 -17.67 -5.26 -0.89
N ASN A 135 -18.51 -6.28 -1.11
CA ASN A 135 -18.21 -7.37 -2.05
C ASN A 135 -18.03 -6.89 -3.50
N GLN A 136 -18.81 -5.89 -3.93
CA GLN A 136 -18.71 -5.33 -5.29
C GLN A 136 -17.40 -4.58 -5.52
N GLY A 137 -16.91 -3.86 -4.50
CA GLY A 137 -15.61 -3.21 -4.54
C GLY A 137 -14.47 -4.23 -4.57
N ALA A 138 -14.56 -5.27 -3.74
CA ALA A 138 -13.57 -6.33 -3.68
C ALA A 138 -13.43 -7.09 -5.00
N GLU A 139 -14.55 -7.45 -5.65
CA GLU A 139 -14.57 -8.13 -6.95
C GLU A 139 -13.77 -7.36 -8.00
N LYS A 140 -13.97 -6.03 -8.09
CA LYS A 140 -13.24 -5.18 -9.04
C LYS A 140 -11.73 -5.18 -8.82
N TYR A 141 -11.27 -5.22 -7.56
CA TYR A 141 -9.84 -5.28 -7.28
C TYR A 141 -9.26 -6.68 -7.52
N LEU A 142 -10.03 -7.75 -7.25
CA LEU A 142 -9.63 -9.12 -7.61
C LEU A 142 -9.52 -9.30 -9.13
N GLU A 143 -10.43 -8.72 -9.92
CA GLU A 143 -10.34 -8.74 -11.39
C GLU A 143 -9.05 -8.07 -11.88
N GLN A 144 -8.71 -6.92 -11.29
CA GLN A 144 -7.45 -6.24 -11.59
C GLN A 144 -6.23 -7.08 -11.17
N ALA A 145 -6.26 -7.70 -9.99
CA ALA A 145 -5.19 -8.60 -9.54
C ALA A 145 -4.99 -9.77 -10.52
N ALA A 146 -6.09 -10.42 -10.94
CA ALA A 146 -6.07 -11.53 -11.90
C ALA A 146 -5.43 -11.11 -13.24
N TYR A 147 -5.79 -9.93 -13.75
CA TYR A 147 -5.21 -9.36 -14.98
C TYR A 147 -3.70 -9.12 -14.85
N PHE A 148 -3.24 -8.51 -13.75
CA PHE A 148 -1.80 -8.27 -13.55
C PHE A 148 -1.00 -9.55 -13.34
N TYR A 149 -1.58 -10.58 -12.71
CA TYR A 149 -0.94 -11.89 -12.64
C TYR A 149 -0.83 -12.57 -14.01
N GLN A 150 -1.80 -12.39 -14.91
CA GLN A 150 -1.70 -12.89 -16.29
C GLN A 150 -0.59 -12.18 -17.08
N LEU A 151 -0.48 -10.85 -16.95
CA LEU A 151 0.61 -10.09 -17.57
C LEU A 151 1.99 -10.58 -17.12
N ASP A 152 2.10 -10.98 -15.85
CA ASP A 152 3.32 -11.54 -15.25
C ASP A 152 3.48 -13.07 -15.50
N LYS A 153 2.60 -13.67 -16.30
CA LYS A 153 2.54 -15.12 -16.62
C LYS A 153 2.41 -16.02 -15.38
N ARG A 154 1.85 -15.50 -14.29
CA ARG A 154 1.57 -16.24 -13.04
C ARG A 154 0.15 -16.79 -13.06
N TYR A 155 -0.11 -17.71 -13.99
CA TYR A 155 -1.46 -18.24 -14.24
C TYR A 155 -2.10 -18.90 -13.02
N TRP A 156 -1.33 -19.62 -12.21
CA TRP A 156 -1.85 -20.22 -10.97
C TRP A 156 -2.43 -19.17 -10.01
N ALA A 157 -1.74 -18.04 -9.82
CA ALA A 157 -2.21 -16.97 -8.93
C ALA A 157 -3.41 -16.23 -9.54
N SER A 158 -3.42 -16.02 -10.85
CA SER A 158 -4.57 -15.48 -11.56
C SER A 158 -5.81 -16.36 -11.41
N ASN A 159 -5.66 -17.68 -11.62
CA ASN A 159 -6.74 -18.65 -11.51
C ASN A 159 -7.33 -18.66 -10.09
N LYS A 160 -6.47 -18.54 -9.06
CA LYS A 160 -6.93 -18.41 -7.68
C LYS A 160 -7.83 -17.17 -7.48
N CYS A 161 -7.45 -16.02 -8.03
CA CYS A 161 -8.28 -14.80 -7.97
C CYS A 161 -9.62 -14.98 -8.71
N LEU A 162 -9.59 -15.62 -9.89
CA LEU A 162 -10.78 -15.88 -10.69
C LEU A 162 -11.74 -16.88 -10.02
N GLU A 163 -11.21 -17.90 -9.36
CA GLU A 163 -12.00 -18.85 -8.55
C GLU A 163 -12.74 -18.10 -7.43
N GLN A 164 -12.06 -17.19 -6.71
CA GLN A 164 -12.70 -16.35 -5.68
C GLN A 164 -13.81 -15.45 -6.24
N ILE A 165 -13.62 -14.86 -7.43
CA ILE A 165 -14.66 -14.06 -8.10
C ILE A 165 -15.86 -14.94 -8.47
N ALA A 166 -15.61 -16.14 -9.01
CA ALA A 166 -16.67 -17.07 -9.39
C ALA A 166 -17.48 -17.54 -8.17
N GLU A 167 -16.81 -17.82 -7.05
CA GLU A 167 -17.48 -18.16 -5.78
C GLU A 167 -18.34 -16.99 -5.27
N ALA A 168 -17.82 -15.77 -5.30
CA ALA A 168 -18.57 -14.57 -4.91
C ALA A 168 -19.79 -14.32 -5.82
N ALA A 169 -19.64 -14.52 -7.14
CA ALA A 169 -20.72 -14.37 -8.11
C ALA A 169 -21.80 -15.47 -8.00
N ALA A 170 -21.40 -16.69 -7.64
CA ALA A 170 -22.35 -17.77 -7.37
C ALA A 170 -23.24 -17.45 -6.16
N LEU A 171 -22.69 -16.82 -5.12
CA LEU A 171 -23.45 -16.36 -3.95
C LEU A 171 -24.40 -15.21 -4.28
N SER A 172 -24.06 -14.35 -5.24
CA SER A 172 -24.91 -13.24 -5.69
C SER A 172 -25.95 -13.64 -6.75
N SER A 173 -26.05 -14.93 -7.10
CA SER A 173 -26.92 -15.48 -8.14
C SER A 173 -26.65 -14.95 -9.57
N ASP A 174 -25.46 -14.39 -9.82
CA ASP A 174 -25.06 -13.89 -11.14
C ASP A 174 -24.38 -14.99 -11.96
N TYR A 175 -25.19 -15.98 -12.37
CA TYR A 175 -24.71 -17.20 -13.05
C TYR A 175 -24.04 -16.93 -14.41
N VAL A 176 -24.35 -15.80 -15.06
CA VAL A 176 -23.77 -15.41 -16.35
C VAL A 176 -22.29 -15.05 -16.20
N LYS A 177 -21.92 -14.35 -15.12
CA LYS A 177 -20.51 -14.08 -14.82
C LYS A 177 -19.75 -15.36 -14.51
N VAL A 178 -20.33 -16.25 -13.72
CA VAL A 178 -19.73 -17.55 -13.35
C VAL A 178 -19.41 -18.39 -14.58
N SER A 179 -20.33 -18.50 -15.54
CA SER A 179 -20.11 -19.27 -16.78
C SER A 179 -18.97 -18.69 -17.63
N ASN A 180 -18.83 -17.36 -17.67
CA ASN A 180 -17.76 -16.73 -18.41
C ASN A 180 -16.39 -17.03 -17.77
N PHE A 181 -16.25 -16.82 -16.46
CA PHE A 181 -14.99 -17.05 -15.76
C PHE A 181 -14.54 -18.52 -15.75
N THR A 182 -15.47 -19.46 -15.57
CA THR A 182 -15.17 -20.89 -15.66
C THR A 182 -14.71 -21.32 -17.05
N THR A 183 -15.34 -20.80 -18.11
CA THR A 183 -14.88 -21.00 -19.50
C THR A 183 -13.47 -20.48 -19.71
N TYR A 184 -13.16 -19.26 -19.22
CA TYR A 184 -11.81 -18.71 -19.27
C TYR A 184 -10.81 -19.61 -18.51
N LEU A 185 -11.13 -20.06 -17.29
CA LEU A 185 -10.27 -20.95 -16.51
C LEU A 185 -9.93 -22.27 -17.23
N THR A 186 -10.90 -22.85 -17.95
CA THR A 186 -10.68 -24.09 -18.70
C THR A 186 -9.75 -23.92 -19.91
N GLN A 187 -9.78 -22.77 -20.58
CA GLN A 187 -8.91 -22.49 -21.73
C GLN A 187 -7.43 -22.34 -21.35
N TRP A 188 -7.13 -21.97 -20.10
CA TRP A 188 -5.77 -21.73 -19.63
C TRP A 188 -5.20 -22.84 -18.74
N ARG A 189 -5.98 -23.91 -18.47
CA ARG A 189 -5.51 -25.12 -17.75
C ARG A 189 -4.83 -26.14 -18.67
N THR A 190 -5.01 -26.04 -19.99
CA THR A 190 -4.36 -26.87 -21.02
C THR A 190 -3.12 -26.19 -21.58
#